data_AF-A0AAD5YIC1-F1
#
_entry.id   AF-A0AAD5YIC1-F1
#
_cell.length_a   1.000
_cell.length_b   1.000
_cell.length_c   1.000
_cell.angle_alpha   90.00
_cell.angle_beta   90.00
_cell.angle_gamma   90.00
#
_symmetry.space_group_name_H-M   'P 1'
#
loop_
_entity.id
_entity.type
_entity.pdbx_description
1 polymer ?
#
loop_
_entity_poly.entity_id
_entity_poly.type
_entity_poly.pdbx_seq_one_letter_code
_entity_poly.pdbx_strand_id
1 'polypeptide(L)'
;MSSVPRSTIVDVLQYLESYRVSLGQVLLYLLDDQIAAQFPFLSSDLSKHTSQLLSALKFNSRTSASVSGWANLLVKNTAAASVSQLAQKGNGWHFSATNAQADQILEFHIEEMAQDFRQIAPDLWDLVCSLLTKGEEDVSMSVEAEEVGCDDEDEAEYWVNQISDDLLLAIEEPRLEGNRSLVKNE
;
A
#
# COMPACT_ATOMS: atom_id res chain seq x y z
N MET A 1 32.58 18.14 -13.37
CA MET A 1 32.95 17.13 -12.36
C MET A 1 34.19 16.43 -12.86
N SER A 2 35.32 16.56 -12.16
CA SER A 2 36.57 15.93 -12.57
C SER A 2 36.42 14.41 -12.42
N SER A 3 36.51 13.68 -13.53
CA SER A 3 36.46 12.23 -13.55
C SER A 3 37.65 11.70 -12.74
N VAL A 4 37.39 11.06 -11.59
CA VAL A 4 38.44 10.35 -10.85
C VAL A 4 39.09 9.33 -11.78
N PRO A 5 40.42 9.32 -11.92
CA PRO A 5 41.09 8.33 -12.77
C PRO A 5 40.76 6.91 -12.28
N ARG A 6 40.46 6.00 -13.21
CA ARG A 6 40.21 4.59 -12.87
C ARG A 6 41.37 3.97 -12.09
N SER A 7 42.60 4.42 -12.32
CA SER A 7 43.78 3.99 -11.57
C SER A 7 43.64 4.29 -10.07
N THR A 8 43.19 5.49 -9.71
CA THR A 8 42.99 5.88 -8.30
C THR A 8 41.96 5.00 -7.59
N ILE A 9 40.89 4.61 -8.28
CA ILE A 9 39.89 3.70 -7.71
C ILE A 9 40.49 2.30 -7.49
N VAL A 10 41.29 1.81 -8.44
CA VAL A 10 41.98 0.52 -8.30
C VAL A 10 42.96 0.54 -7.13
N ASP A 11 43.72 1.63 -6.95
CA ASP A 11 44.65 1.78 -5.84
C ASP A 11 43.94 1.74 -4.48
N VAL A 12 42.77 2.41 -4.38
CA VAL A 12 41.93 2.36 -3.16
C VAL A 12 41.41 0.95 -2.90
N LEU A 13 40.96 0.23 -3.93
CA LEU A 13 40.47 -1.14 -3.77
C LEU A 13 41.60 -2.10 -3.35
N GLN A 14 42.79 -1.96 -3.91
CA GLN A 14 43.98 -2.72 -3.51
C GLN A 14 44.39 -2.41 -2.07
N TYR A 15 44.28 -1.15 -1.66
CA TYR A 15 44.53 -0.75 -0.28
C TYR A 15 43.55 -1.45 0.66
N LEU A 16 42.24 -1.42 0.38
CA LEU A 16 41.23 -2.12 1.19
C LEU A 16 41.51 -3.64 1.28
N GLU A 17 41.90 -4.26 0.17
CA GLU A 17 42.26 -5.68 0.13
C GLU A 17 43.47 -6.00 1.02
N SER A 18 44.50 -5.15 1.02
CA SER A 18 45.70 -5.34 1.84
C SER A 18 45.42 -5.34 3.35
N TYR A 19 44.41 -4.57 3.80
CA TYR A 19 43.96 -4.53 5.19
C TYR A 19 42.84 -5.51 5.50
N ARG A 20 42.42 -6.35 4.53
CA ARG A 20 41.28 -7.29 4.65
C ARG A 20 39.96 -6.60 5.05
N VAL A 21 39.76 -5.36 4.63
CA VAL A 21 38.53 -4.62 4.86
C VAL A 21 37.67 -4.72 3.59
N SER A 22 36.44 -5.20 3.74
CA SER A 22 35.50 -5.24 2.61
C SER A 22 34.87 -3.88 2.35
N LEU A 23 34.56 -3.57 1.09
CA LEU A 23 33.83 -2.36 0.73
C LEU A 23 32.48 -2.25 1.45
N GLY A 24 31.80 -3.38 1.66
CA GLY A 24 30.55 -3.43 2.43
C GLY A 24 30.72 -2.99 3.88
N GLN A 25 31.81 -3.40 4.54
CA GLN A 25 32.11 -2.95 5.90
C GLN A 25 32.41 -1.45 5.95
N VAL A 26 33.13 -0.91 4.96
CA VAL A 26 33.37 0.54 4.87
C VAL A 26 32.04 1.29 4.73
N LEU A 27 31.17 0.83 3.83
CA LEU A 27 29.86 1.47 3.62
C LEU A 27 28.99 1.42 4.88
N LEU A 28 28.92 0.26 5.55
CA LEU A 28 28.17 0.13 6.80
C LEU A 28 28.76 1.02 7.91
N TYR A 29 30.08 1.10 8.00
CA TYR A 29 30.76 1.94 8.99
C TYR A 29 30.53 3.43 8.73
N LEU A 30 30.49 3.87 7.47
CA LEU A 30 30.19 5.26 7.10
C LEU A 30 28.71 5.64 7.29
N LEU A 31 27.82 4.65 7.32
CA LEU A 31 26.39 4.84 7.61
C LEU A 31 26.07 4.87 9.11
N ASP A 32 27.04 4.58 9.98
CA ASP A 32 26.88 4.75 11.43
C ASP A 32 26.89 6.24 11.78
N ASP A 33 25.88 6.70 12.52
CA ASP A 33 25.69 8.12 12.86
C ASP A 33 26.90 8.75 13.56
N GLN A 34 27.62 7.99 14.40
CA GLN A 34 28.80 8.50 15.09
C GLN A 34 29.98 8.72 14.15
N ILE A 35 30.08 7.89 13.10
CA ILE A 35 31.13 7.97 12.09
C ILE A 35 30.76 8.99 11.00
N ALA A 36 29.48 9.07 10.65
CA ALA A 36 28.94 10.05 9.72
C ALA A 36 29.24 11.48 10.19
N ALA A 37 29.22 11.72 11.50
CA ALA A 37 29.62 12.99 12.11
C ALA A 37 31.12 13.29 12.01
N GLN A 38 31.97 12.26 12.03
CA GLN A 38 33.43 12.40 11.88
C GLN A 38 33.83 12.66 10.42
N PHE A 39 33.09 12.12 9.46
CA PHE A 39 33.36 12.24 8.03
C PHE A 39 32.13 12.79 7.26
N PRO A 40 31.72 14.05 7.52
CA PRO A 40 30.49 14.62 6.96
C PRO A 40 30.51 14.72 5.42
N PHE A 41 31.70 14.84 4.82
CA PHE A 41 31.84 14.84 3.37
C PHE A 41 31.45 13.48 2.76
N LEU A 42 31.92 12.37 3.36
CA LEU A 42 31.67 11.02 2.86
C LEU A 42 30.21 10.60 3.09
N SER A 43 29.63 10.93 4.23
CA SER A 43 28.22 10.65 4.51
C SER A 43 27.29 11.47 3.62
N SER A 44 27.60 12.75 3.36
CA SER A 44 26.87 13.58 2.40
C SER A 44 26.97 13.05 0.98
N ASP A 45 28.15 12.62 0.55
CA ASP A 45 28.35 12.02 -0.77
C ASP A 45 27.57 10.71 -0.92
N LEU A 46 27.65 9.84 0.08
CA LEU A 46 26.91 8.59 0.11
C LEU A 46 25.40 8.83 0.03
N SER A 47 24.90 9.78 0.81
CA SER A 47 23.48 10.18 0.84
C SER A 47 23.00 10.70 -0.52
N LYS A 48 23.83 11.50 -1.21
CA LYS A 48 23.53 12.03 -2.55
C LYS A 48 23.44 10.93 -3.61
N HIS A 49 24.23 9.87 -3.45
CA HIS A 49 24.33 8.78 -4.42
C HIS A 49 23.53 7.52 -4.02
N THR A 50 22.79 7.53 -2.90
CA THR A 50 22.04 6.37 -2.39
C THR A 50 21.14 5.75 -3.45
N SER A 51 20.36 6.55 -4.19
CA SER A 51 19.45 6.04 -5.22
C SER A 51 20.21 5.36 -6.37
N GLN A 52 21.36 5.91 -6.77
CA GLN A 52 22.21 5.34 -7.82
C GLN A 52 22.88 4.05 -7.34
N LEU A 53 23.33 3.99 -6.09
CA LEU A 53 23.91 2.80 -5.48
C LEU A 53 22.89 1.67 -5.36
N LEU A 54 21.69 1.96 -4.85
CA LEU A 54 20.60 0.98 -4.76
C LEU A 54 20.20 0.48 -6.14
N SER A 55 20.14 1.37 -7.14
CA SER A 55 19.87 1.00 -8.54
C SER A 55 20.98 0.11 -9.10
N ALA A 56 22.25 0.47 -8.89
CA ALA A 56 23.39 -0.34 -9.34
C ALA A 56 23.38 -1.74 -8.70
N LEU A 57 23.05 -1.85 -7.41
CA LEU A 57 22.89 -3.13 -6.73
C LEU A 57 21.68 -3.92 -7.27
N LYS A 58 20.58 -3.26 -7.62
CA LYS A 58 19.39 -3.89 -8.20
C LYS A 58 19.64 -4.42 -9.62
N PHE A 59 20.41 -3.70 -10.44
CA PHE A 59 20.70 -4.10 -11.83
C PHE A 59 21.91 -5.03 -11.97
N ASN A 60 22.71 -5.20 -10.93
CA ASN A 60 23.82 -6.17 -10.94
C ASN A 60 23.32 -7.60 -10.75
N SER A 61 23.71 -8.51 -11.65
CA SER A 61 23.23 -9.90 -11.66
C SER A 61 23.55 -10.70 -10.39
N ARG A 62 24.61 -10.35 -9.66
CA ARG A 62 25.00 -11.05 -8.43
C ARG A 62 24.21 -10.59 -7.21
N THR A 63 23.78 -9.32 -7.17
CA THR A 63 23.10 -8.72 -6.02
C THR A 63 21.60 -8.54 -6.23
N SER A 64 21.11 -8.57 -7.47
CA SER A 64 19.71 -8.27 -7.82
C SER A 64 18.70 -9.11 -7.04
N ALA A 65 18.93 -10.43 -6.92
CA ALA A 65 18.03 -11.31 -6.18
C ALA A 65 17.97 -10.95 -4.69
N SER A 66 19.13 -10.70 -4.06
CA SER A 66 19.21 -10.31 -2.65
C SER A 66 18.54 -8.96 -2.40
N VAL A 67 18.79 -7.97 -3.27
CA VAL A 67 18.20 -6.62 -3.16
C VAL A 67 16.68 -6.70 -3.33
N SER A 68 16.20 -7.50 -4.28
CA SER A 68 14.76 -7.69 -4.51
C SER A 68 14.09 -8.39 -3.34
N GLY A 69 14.72 -9.44 -2.79
CA GLY A 69 14.23 -10.14 -1.61
C GLY A 69 14.12 -9.22 -0.40
N TRP A 70 15.17 -8.43 -0.15
CA TRP A 70 15.18 -7.44 0.92
C TRP A 70 14.13 -6.33 0.71
N ALA A 71 14.02 -5.77 -0.50
CA ALA A 71 13.03 -4.75 -0.80
C ALA A 71 11.60 -5.27 -0.63
N ASN A 72 11.32 -6.49 -1.09
CA ASN A 72 10.01 -7.13 -0.89
C ASN A 72 9.69 -7.33 0.60
N LEU A 73 10.67 -7.74 1.41
CA LEU A 73 10.50 -7.88 2.85
C LEU A 73 10.21 -6.52 3.50
N LEU A 74 10.92 -5.48 3.08
CA LEU A 74 10.70 -4.12 3.58
C LEU A 74 9.29 -3.62 3.25
N VAL A 75 8.86 -3.72 1.99
CA VAL A 75 7.51 -3.33 1.55
C VAL A 75 6.43 -4.09 2.33
N LYS A 76 6.59 -5.40 2.52
CA LYS A 76 5.65 -6.22 3.30
C LYS A 76 5.55 -5.77 4.75
N ASN A 77 6.68 -5.51 5.40
CA ASN A 77 6.71 -5.09 6.80
C ASN A 77 6.08 -3.71 6.98
N THR A 78 6.40 -2.75 6.10
CA THR A 78 5.81 -1.41 6.13
C THR A 78 4.32 -1.47 5.86
N ALA A 79 3.88 -2.19 4.83
CA ALA A 79 2.46 -2.36 4.53
C ALA A 79 1.70 -3.03 5.68
N ALA A 80 2.26 -4.07 6.29
CA ALA A 80 1.64 -4.74 7.44
C ALA A 80 1.49 -3.79 8.65
N ALA A 81 2.50 -2.95 8.91
CA ALA A 81 2.43 -1.93 9.95
C ALA A 81 1.34 -0.89 9.66
N SER A 82 1.28 -0.38 8.42
CA SER A 82 0.24 0.57 7.98
C SER A 82 -1.17 -0.03 8.04
N VAL A 83 -1.37 -1.28 7.61
CA VAL A 83 -2.65 -1.99 7.74
C VAL A 83 -3.02 -2.14 9.22
N SER A 84 -2.07 -2.51 10.07
CA SER A 84 -2.31 -2.63 11.52
C SER A 84 -2.68 -1.30 12.15
N GLN A 85 -2.13 -0.19 11.65
CA GLN A 85 -2.49 1.16 12.08
C GLN A 85 -3.89 1.53 11.63
N LEU A 86 -4.26 1.27 10.37
CA LEU A 86 -5.62 1.50 9.86
C LEU A 86 -6.65 0.70 10.68
N ALA A 87 -6.38 -0.59 10.92
CA ALA A 87 -7.20 -1.49 11.71
C ALA A 87 -7.07 -1.28 13.23
N GLN A 88 -6.81 -0.04 13.70
CA GLN A 88 -6.96 0.31 15.10
C GLN A 88 -8.38 0.79 15.38
N LYS A 89 -8.91 0.44 16.56
CA LYS A 89 -10.29 0.78 16.98
C LYS A 89 -10.62 2.27 16.89
N GLY A 90 -9.62 3.15 17.02
CA GLY A 90 -9.81 4.60 16.94
C GLY A 90 -10.00 5.16 15.53
N ASN A 91 -9.73 4.36 14.48
CA ASN A 91 -9.69 4.85 13.10
C ASN A 91 -10.96 4.51 12.30
N GLY A 92 -11.94 3.81 12.89
CA GLY A 92 -13.22 3.54 12.22
C GLY A 92 -13.19 2.44 11.14
N TRP A 93 -12.01 1.89 10.82
CA TRP A 93 -11.83 0.83 9.80
C TRP A 93 -12.33 -0.57 10.21
N HIS A 94 -12.91 -0.72 11.40
CA HIS A 94 -13.51 -1.98 11.83
C HIS A 94 -14.99 -2.02 11.48
N PHE A 95 -15.30 -2.18 10.19
CA PHE A 95 -16.67 -2.46 9.77
C PHE A 95 -16.97 -3.96 9.93
N SER A 96 -17.86 -4.30 10.86
CA SER A 96 -18.34 -5.67 11.05
C SER A 96 -19.74 -5.77 10.44
N ALA A 97 -19.85 -6.22 9.18
CA ALA A 97 -21.14 -6.34 8.49
C ALA A 97 -22.18 -7.15 9.30
N THR A 98 -21.75 -8.16 10.06
CA THR A 98 -22.63 -8.99 10.90
C THR A 98 -23.17 -8.30 12.15
N ASN A 99 -22.55 -7.20 12.58
CA ASN A 99 -22.92 -6.44 13.78
C ASN A 99 -23.33 -4.99 13.44
N ALA A 100 -23.32 -4.62 12.16
CA ALA A 100 -23.69 -3.30 11.70
C ALA A 100 -25.21 -3.12 11.85
N GLN A 101 -25.62 -2.01 12.45
CA GLN A 101 -27.04 -1.64 12.47
C GLN A 101 -27.44 -1.07 11.09
N ALA A 102 -28.73 -1.14 10.75
CA ALA A 102 -29.25 -0.66 9.47
C ALA A 102 -28.81 0.78 9.16
N ASP A 103 -28.83 1.66 10.18
CA ASP A 103 -28.41 3.06 10.05
C ASP A 103 -26.91 3.18 9.70
N GLN A 104 -26.05 2.30 10.23
CA GLN A 104 -24.61 2.30 9.94
C GLN A 104 -24.28 1.79 8.53
N ILE A 105 -25.20 1.03 7.93
CA ILE A 105 -25.08 0.60 6.53
C ILE A 105 -25.49 1.75 5.61
N LEU A 106 -26.53 2.50 5.97
CA LEU A 106 -27.00 3.66 5.20
C LEU A 106 -26.05 4.86 5.27
N GLU A 107 -25.36 5.03 6.40
CA GLU A 107 -24.33 6.07 6.61
C GLU A 107 -22.93 5.63 6.13
N PHE A 108 -22.78 4.41 5.60
CA PHE A 108 -21.49 3.94 5.11
C PHE A 108 -21.14 4.62 3.79
N HIS A 109 -20.13 5.49 3.83
CA HIS A 109 -19.59 6.15 2.65
C HIS A 109 -18.18 5.65 2.37
N ILE A 110 -18.03 4.86 1.30
CA ILE A 110 -16.75 4.30 0.90
C ILE A 110 -15.75 5.40 0.49
N GLU A 111 -16.25 6.53 0.01
CA GLU A 111 -15.50 7.72 -0.35
C GLU A 111 -14.81 8.33 0.88
N GLU A 112 -15.51 8.39 2.01
CA GLU A 112 -14.96 8.88 3.27
C GLU A 112 -13.87 7.93 3.79
N MET A 113 -14.08 6.62 3.71
CA MET A 113 -13.04 5.65 4.04
C MET A 113 -11.82 5.76 3.12
N ALA A 114 -12.02 5.92 1.81
CA ALA A 114 -10.92 6.10 0.87
C ALA A 114 -10.12 7.38 1.18
N GLN A 115 -10.81 8.47 1.53
CA GLN A 115 -10.18 9.71 1.96
C GLN A 115 -9.39 9.54 3.25
N ASP A 116 -9.94 8.85 4.25
CA ASP A 116 -9.26 8.56 5.51
C ASP A 116 -8.08 7.60 5.31
N PHE A 117 -8.18 6.65 4.39
CA PHE A 117 -7.08 5.74 4.03
C PHE A 117 -5.89 6.56 3.55
N ARG A 118 -6.13 7.45 2.58
CA ARG A 118 -5.11 8.29 1.99
C ARG A 118 -4.46 9.22 3.03
N GLN A 119 -5.23 9.68 4.02
CA GLN A 119 -4.69 10.52 5.10
C GLN A 119 -3.87 9.73 6.12
N ILE A 120 -4.35 8.55 6.55
CA ILE A 120 -3.75 7.77 7.64
C ILE A 120 -2.55 6.96 7.15
N ALA A 121 -2.59 6.45 5.91
CA ALA A 121 -1.56 5.59 5.34
C ALA A 121 -1.30 5.91 3.84
N PRO A 122 -0.75 7.10 3.52
CA PRO A 122 -0.56 7.55 2.14
C PRO A 122 0.31 6.61 1.30
N ASP A 123 1.40 6.08 1.86
CA ASP A 123 2.30 5.16 1.13
C ASP A 123 1.60 3.83 0.77
N LEU A 124 0.70 3.36 1.64
CA LEU A 124 -0.07 2.14 1.40
C LEU A 124 -1.21 2.41 0.41
N TRP A 125 -1.85 3.57 0.48
CA TRP A 125 -2.83 4.02 -0.51
C TRP A 125 -2.20 4.05 -1.91
N ASP A 126 -1.06 4.70 -2.08
CA ASP A 126 -0.35 4.79 -3.36
C ASP A 126 0.05 3.40 -3.89
N LEU A 127 0.48 2.50 -3.00
CA LEU A 127 0.78 1.11 -3.35
C LEU A 127 -0.47 0.38 -3.86
N VAL A 128 -1.60 0.48 -3.16
CA VAL A 128 -2.87 -0.15 -3.56
C VAL A 128 -3.36 0.42 -4.88
N CYS A 129 -3.40 1.75 -5.03
CA CYS A 129 -3.75 2.40 -6.29
C CYS A 129 -2.84 1.94 -7.42
N SER A 130 -1.53 1.86 -7.21
CA SER A 130 -0.57 1.39 -8.23
C SER A 130 -0.78 -0.08 -8.63
N LEU A 131 -1.29 -0.92 -7.73
CA LEU A 131 -1.61 -2.31 -8.02
C LEU A 131 -2.93 -2.45 -8.78
N LEU A 132 -3.90 -1.59 -8.47
CA LEU A 132 -5.22 -1.58 -9.12
C LEU A 132 -5.16 -0.94 -10.52
N THR A 133 -4.47 0.18 -10.68
CA THR A 133 -4.36 0.91 -11.97
C THR A 133 -3.45 0.23 -12.97
N LYS A 134 -2.48 -0.58 -12.55
CA LYS A 134 -1.63 -1.35 -13.48
C LYS A 134 -2.35 -2.51 -14.15
N GLY A 135 -3.58 -2.82 -13.75
CA GLY A 135 -4.47 -3.73 -14.48
C GLY A 135 -5.19 -3.08 -15.66
N GLU A 136 -5.19 -1.74 -15.73
CA GLU A 136 -5.87 -0.93 -16.72
C GLU A 136 -4.83 -0.03 -17.41
N GLU A 137 -4.21 -0.52 -18.48
CA GLU A 137 -3.46 0.36 -19.36
C GLU A 137 -4.43 1.39 -19.97
N ASP A 138 -4.15 2.67 -19.70
CA ASP A 138 -4.76 3.90 -20.23
C ASP A 138 -6.19 4.27 -19.78
N VAL A 139 -6.28 5.06 -18.69
CA VAL A 139 -7.07 6.30 -18.71
C VAL A 139 -6.24 7.43 -18.10
N SER A 140 -5.55 8.15 -18.99
CA SER A 140 -5.04 9.50 -18.73
C SER A 140 -6.19 10.37 -18.22
N MET A 141 -6.06 10.90 -16.99
CA MET A 141 -6.84 12.04 -16.52
C MET A 141 -6.55 13.27 -17.40
N SER A 142 -7.29 13.41 -18.50
CA SER A 142 -7.69 14.71 -19.03
C SER A 142 -9.11 14.96 -18.53
N VAL A 143 -9.24 15.92 -17.63
CA VAL A 143 -10.53 16.42 -17.15
C VAL A 143 -11.15 17.23 -18.29
N GLU A 144 -11.85 16.55 -19.19
CA GLU A 144 -12.93 17.15 -19.97
C GLU A 144 -14.18 16.35 -19.65
N ALA A 145 -15.16 17.05 -19.07
CA ALA A 145 -16.46 16.51 -18.75
C ALA A 145 -17.19 16.20 -20.07
N GLU A 146 -17.02 14.98 -20.58
CA GLU A 146 -18.00 14.36 -21.45
C GLU A 146 -18.88 13.46 -20.57
N GLU A 147 -20.20 13.69 -20.64
CA GLU A 147 -21.22 12.76 -20.12
C GLU A 147 -20.99 11.39 -20.77
N VAL A 148 -20.34 10.49 -20.02
CA VAL A 148 -20.39 9.06 -20.31
C VAL A 148 -21.75 8.60 -19.81
N GLY A 149 -22.68 8.37 -20.74
CA GLY A 149 -23.94 7.72 -20.43
C GLY A 149 -23.66 6.34 -19.85
N CYS A 150 -23.98 6.17 -18.57
CA CYS A 150 -24.07 4.86 -17.95
C CYS A 150 -25.30 4.16 -18.54
N ASP A 151 -25.10 3.15 -19.38
CA ASP A 151 -26.13 2.13 -19.60
C ASP A 151 -26.18 1.29 -18.31
N ASP A 152 -26.97 1.78 -17.34
CA ASP A 152 -27.16 1.20 -16.00
C ASP A 152 -27.90 -0.16 -16.02
N GLU A 153 -28.28 -0.68 -17.20
CA GLU A 153 -29.13 -1.87 -17.30
C GLU A 153 -28.35 -3.20 -17.19
N ASP A 154 -27.06 -3.25 -17.54
CA ASP A 154 -26.31 -4.51 -17.63
C ASP A 154 -25.48 -4.85 -16.36
N GLU A 155 -25.09 -3.87 -15.54
CA GLU A 155 -24.30 -4.13 -14.33
C GLU A 155 -25.13 -4.73 -13.19
N ALA A 156 -26.43 -4.40 -13.12
CA ALA A 156 -27.32 -4.90 -12.09
C ALA A 156 -27.52 -6.43 -12.19
N GLU A 157 -27.59 -6.99 -13.40
CA GLU A 157 -27.75 -8.44 -13.61
C GLU A 157 -26.52 -9.24 -13.15
N TYR A 158 -25.31 -8.67 -13.25
CA TYR A 158 -24.08 -9.36 -12.84
C TYR A 158 -24.01 -9.58 -11.32
N TRP A 159 -24.41 -8.57 -10.53
CA TRP A 159 -24.43 -8.66 -9.08
C TRP A 159 -25.61 -9.48 -8.55
N VAL A 160 -26.76 -9.42 -9.21
CA VAL A 160 -27.95 -10.22 -8.84
C VAL A 160 -27.70 -11.72 -9.03
N ASN A 161 -27.00 -12.12 -10.09
CA ASN A 161 -26.71 -13.52 -10.37
C ASN A 161 -25.67 -14.17 -9.42
N GLN A 162 -25.00 -13.38 -8.56
CA GLN A 162 -24.06 -13.90 -7.55
C GLN A 162 -24.64 -13.96 -6.14
N ILE A 163 -25.84 -13.41 -5.93
CA ILE A 163 -26.56 -13.61 -4.67
C ILE A 163 -27.02 -15.07 -4.66
N SER A 164 -26.41 -15.89 -3.79
CA SER A 164 -26.80 -17.29 -3.62
C SER A 164 -28.27 -17.38 -3.21
N ASP A 165 -29.02 -18.35 -3.74
CA ASP A 165 -30.45 -18.58 -3.46
C ASP A 165 -30.77 -18.64 -1.94
N ASP A 166 -29.79 -19.05 -1.12
CA ASP A 166 -29.89 -19.06 0.34
C ASP A 166 -30.06 -17.66 0.97
N LEU A 167 -29.56 -16.60 0.34
CA LEU A 167 -29.71 -15.21 0.83
C LEU A 167 -31.06 -14.61 0.42
N LEU A 168 -31.65 -15.09 -0.69
CA LEU A 168 -32.94 -14.64 -1.22
C LEU A 168 -34.11 -15.15 -0.37
N LEU A 169 -33.97 -16.33 0.23
CA LEU A 169 -34.93 -16.88 1.21
C LEU A 169 -34.93 -16.15 2.57
N ALA A 170 -33.87 -15.38 2.87
CA ALA A 170 -33.77 -14.64 4.14
C ALA A 170 -34.47 -13.26 4.10
N ILE A 171 -34.95 -12.82 2.94
CA ILE A 171 -35.54 -11.48 2.73
C ILE A 171 -37.08 -11.55 2.60
N GLU A 172 -37.71 -12.73 2.64
CA GLU A 172 -39.17 -12.81 2.73
C GLU A 172 -39.66 -12.23 4.08
N GLU A 173 -40.29 -11.05 3.98
CA GLU A 173 -40.87 -10.27 5.08
C GLU A 173 -41.78 -11.10 6.02
N PRO A 174 -41.84 -10.78 7.32
CA PRO A 174 -42.96 -11.19 8.15
C PRO A 174 -44.22 -10.42 7.72
N ARG A 175 -45.11 -11.12 7.00
CA ARG A 175 -46.49 -10.69 6.73
C ARG A 175 -47.16 -10.16 8.01
N LEU A 176 -47.51 -8.88 8.00
CA LEU A 176 -48.47 -8.29 8.92
C LEU A 176 -49.87 -8.85 8.61
N GLU A 177 -50.35 -9.78 9.41
CA GLU A 177 -51.80 -10.05 9.53
C GLU A 177 -52.31 -9.48 10.85
N GLY A 178 -52.86 -8.27 10.78
CA GLY A 178 -53.83 -7.83 11.76
C GLY A 178 -55.15 -8.58 11.55
N ASN A 179 -55.66 -9.23 12.58
CA ASN A 179 -57.10 -9.40 12.70
C ASN A 179 -57.61 -9.25 14.13
N ARG A 180 -58.72 -8.54 14.20
CA ARG A 180 -59.44 -8.03 15.36
C ARG A 180 -60.10 -9.15 16.18
N SER A 181 -60.27 -8.84 17.46
CA SER A 181 -61.37 -9.19 18.38
C SER A 181 -61.47 -10.60 18.97
N LEU A 182 -61.22 -10.69 20.29
CA LEU A 182 -62.09 -11.34 21.29
C LEU A 182 -62.00 -10.53 22.60
N VAL A 183 -62.97 -9.63 22.84
CA VAL A 183 -64.04 -9.72 23.87
C VAL A 183 -63.55 -9.53 25.32
N LYS A 184 -63.92 -8.38 25.90
CA LYS A 184 -64.03 -8.15 27.36
C LYS A 184 -65.16 -9.01 27.93
N ASN A 185 -64.94 -9.59 29.12
CA ASN A 185 -65.86 -10.05 30.18
C ASN A 185 -65.04 -11.09 30.99
N GLU A 186 -64.79 -11.02 32.29
CA GLU A 186 -65.30 -10.28 33.47
C GLU A 186 -64.13 -10.00 34.43
#